data_AF-A0AA39UNJ8-F1
#
_entry.id   AF-A0AA39UNJ8-F1
#
_cell.length_a   1.000
_cell.length_b   1.000
_cell.length_c   1.000
_cell.angle_alpha   90.00
_cell.angle_beta   90.00
_cell.angle_gamma   90.00
#
_symmetry.space_group_name_H-M   'P 1'
#
loop_
_entity.id
_entity.type
_entity.pdbx_description
1 polymer ?
#
loop_
_entity_poly.entity_id
_entity_poly.type
_entity_poly.pdbx_seq_one_letter_code
_entity_poly.pdbx_strand_id
1 'polypeptide(L)'
;MSSLKSSIYPDGDPLAVVTAPPSDESPVERDERLSSEKAAQKRSDAIDEEIARQRIAEKKAPKVVKVLLLGQSESGKSTTLKNFQLINSPKAFRQERASWRAVVQLNVARSIRIILDIMTQAHTQQTQRQHPVASSSMSSFESLQRLDVVYPTLTAEHLKLKMRLKPLLQVEEALLRRLSPGNTVEFEATQLTVPTSLPYPDRNYKEPSVNSAVHWKGAFGRLLTPNEQRASFDSEQGIDFDDPKDPGLVLHNCREDMVHLWNDPTVKELLKVHKLRLEDLSGFFLDSLDRVTALKYVPSDDDILRARIKTLGVSEHRFRLKAGNMVSHDWRVFDVGGARSLRGAGSQLVAAWAPYFDDMDAIIFLAPLSCFDQVLAEDSSVNRLEDSMSLWKSIVSNQLLKNTDLILFLNKCDILRAKLESGIRFGTWVISYGDRPNTFEGAANYMKKKFAGSFKTNSPEPRPFYCHFTSVTDVKSTTHILENVKDTVVRKNLQDNLV
;
A
#
# COMPACT_ATOMS: atom_id res chain seq x y z
N MET A 1 56.62 56.45 15.30
CA MET A 1 56.15 56.62 13.91
C MET A 1 55.36 55.39 13.50
N SER A 2 54.04 55.56 13.40
CA SER A 2 53.08 54.88 12.51
C SER A 2 53.33 53.41 12.10
N SER A 3 52.59 52.47 12.69
CA SER A 3 52.36 51.14 12.12
C SER A 3 50.90 50.98 11.73
N LEU A 4 50.70 50.45 10.53
CA LEU A 4 49.49 50.37 9.72
C LEU A 4 48.30 49.69 10.42
N LYS A 5 47.14 50.35 10.38
CA LYS A 5 45.82 49.69 10.42
C LYS A 5 45.11 49.98 9.10
N SER A 6 45.19 49.03 8.17
CA SER A 6 44.36 49.00 6.97
C SER A 6 42.97 48.48 7.36
N SER A 7 41.99 49.38 7.42
CA SER A 7 40.58 49.01 7.44
C SER A 7 40.17 48.59 6.04
N ILE A 8 40.00 47.27 5.80
CA ILE A 8 39.50 46.70 4.54
C ILE A 8 38.17 46.02 4.82
N TYR A 9 37.17 46.77 5.28
CA TYR A 9 35.75 46.41 5.13
C TYR A 9 34.95 47.71 5.18
N PRO A 10 34.25 48.13 4.11
CA PRO A 10 33.23 49.17 4.24
C PRO A 10 32.03 48.55 4.95
N ASP A 11 31.50 49.26 5.95
CA ASP A 11 30.29 48.94 6.70
C ASP A 11 29.05 48.96 5.79
N GLY A 12 28.82 47.90 5.01
CA GLY A 12 27.68 47.79 4.12
C GLY A 12 27.26 46.34 3.90
N ASP A 13 25.96 46.08 3.96
CA ASP A 13 25.35 44.80 3.62
C ASP A 13 25.78 44.39 2.19
N PRO A 14 26.43 43.22 1.99
CA PRO A 14 26.88 42.76 0.68
C PRO A 14 25.71 42.62 -0.32
N LEU A 15 24.48 42.38 0.15
CA LEU A 15 23.29 42.36 -0.71
C LEU A 15 22.92 43.76 -1.20
N ALA A 16 23.15 44.80 -0.39
CA ALA A 16 22.90 46.19 -0.77
C ALA A 16 23.88 46.67 -1.84
N VAL A 17 25.11 46.16 -1.85
CA VAL A 17 26.11 46.47 -2.90
C VAL A 17 25.76 45.79 -4.23
N VAL A 18 25.21 44.57 -4.18
CA VAL A 18 24.83 43.79 -5.38
C VAL A 18 23.50 44.29 -5.98
N THR A 19 22.60 44.81 -5.16
CA THR A 19 21.30 45.37 -5.59
C THR A 19 21.36 46.87 -5.87
N ALA A 20 22.51 47.52 -5.67
CA ALA A 20 22.69 48.92 -5.97
C ALA A 20 22.54 49.17 -7.49
N PRO A 21 21.88 50.27 -7.89
CA PRO A 21 21.80 50.64 -9.28
C PRO A 21 23.21 50.86 -9.86
N PRO A 22 23.47 50.47 -11.12
CA PRO A 22 24.75 50.69 -11.77
C PRO A 22 25.15 52.17 -11.78
N SER A 23 26.43 52.48 -11.57
CA SER A 23 26.93 53.85 -11.50
C SER A 23 26.78 54.64 -12.80
N ASP A 24 26.63 53.93 -13.93
CA ASP A 24 26.70 54.47 -15.29
C ASP A 24 25.33 54.43 -16.02
N GLU A 25 24.24 54.31 -15.26
CA GLU A 25 22.85 54.23 -15.72
C GLU A 25 22.39 55.49 -16.48
N SER A 26 21.93 55.33 -17.73
CA SER A 26 21.31 56.43 -18.48
C SER A 26 19.91 56.78 -17.94
N PRO A 27 19.38 58.00 -18.19
CA PRO A 27 18.05 58.39 -17.73
C PRO A 27 16.91 57.47 -18.21
N VAL A 28 17.07 56.83 -19.37
CA VAL A 28 16.09 55.89 -19.94
C VAL A 28 16.16 54.55 -19.22
N GLU A 29 17.36 54.01 -19.01
CA GLU A 29 17.58 52.76 -18.27
C GLU A 29 17.13 52.86 -16.81
N ARG A 30 17.27 54.06 -16.20
CA ARG A 30 16.72 54.37 -14.87
C ARG A 30 15.22 54.23 -14.81
N ASP A 31 14.52 54.79 -15.79
CA ASP A 31 13.06 54.79 -15.82
C ASP A 31 12.52 53.37 -16.12
N GLU A 32 13.19 52.63 -17.00
CA GLU A 32 12.91 51.21 -17.25
C GLU A 32 13.12 50.34 -16.00
N ARG A 33 14.20 50.54 -15.24
CA ARG A 33 14.45 49.84 -13.97
C ARG A 33 13.40 50.18 -12.93
N LEU A 34 13.10 51.47 -12.72
CA LEU A 34 12.08 51.91 -11.76
C LEU A 34 10.68 51.41 -12.14
N SER A 35 10.35 51.37 -13.44
CA SER A 35 9.09 50.79 -13.92
C SER A 35 9.03 49.28 -13.69
N SER A 36 10.15 48.58 -13.90
CA SER A 36 10.29 47.14 -13.65
C SER A 36 10.21 46.80 -12.17
N GLU A 37 10.85 47.59 -11.29
CA GLU A 37 10.76 47.49 -9.84
C GLU A 37 9.33 47.74 -9.34
N LYS A 38 8.66 48.79 -9.84
CA LYS A 38 7.24 49.03 -9.54
C LYS A 38 6.35 47.87 -10.00
N ALA A 39 6.62 47.30 -11.18
CA ALA A 39 5.88 46.13 -11.67
C ALA A 39 6.16 44.87 -10.83
N ALA A 40 7.39 44.66 -10.38
CA ALA A 40 7.77 43.56 -9.49
C ALA A 40 7.13 43.72 -8.11
N GLN A 41 7.18 44.92 -7.53
CA GLN A 41 6.53 45.23 -6.25
C GLN A 41 5.03 44.97 -6.33
N LYS A 42 4.37 45.45 -7.40
CA LYS A 42 2.94 45.21 -7.62
C LYS A 42 2.61 43.71 -7.75
N ARG A 43 3.50 42.90 -8.34
CA ARG A 43 3.35 41.43 -8.38
C ARG A 43 3.53 40.81 -6.99
N SER A 44 4.53 41.25 -6.22
CA SER A 44 4.75 40.79 -4.84
C SER A 44 3.54 41.09 -3.96
N ASP A 45 3.07 42.33 -3.98
CA ASP A 45 1.91 42.78 -3.20
C ASP A 45 0.66 41.96 -3.57
N ALA A 46 0.44 41.67 -4.87
CA ALA A 46 -0.67 40.83 -5.32
C ALA A 46 -0.55 39.37 -4.83
N ILE A 47 0.66 38.81 -4.79
CA ILE A 47 0.91 37.47 -4.24
C ILE A 47 0.65 37.47 -2.73
N ASP A 48 1.14 38.48 -2.01
CA ASP A 48 0.97 38.61 -0.56
C ASP A 48 -0.51 38.79 -0.19
N GLU A 49 -1.26 39.59 -0.96
CA GLU A 49 -2.71 39.72 -0.81
C GLU A 49 -3.44 38.39 -1.04
N GLU A 50 -3.04 37.61 -2.04
CA GLU A 50 -3.63 36.30 -2.33
C GLU A 50 -3.30 35.28 -1.23
N ILE A 51 -2.06 35.24 -0.72
CA ILE A 51 -1.67 34.41 0.42
C ILE A 51 -2.47 34.81 1.67
N ALA A 52 -2.65 36.10 1.92
CA ALA A 52 -3.44 36.59 3.06
C ALA A 52 -4.91 36.19 2.92
N ARG A 53 -5.48 36.33 1.71
CA ARG A 53 -6.85 35.90 1.39
C ARG A 53 -7.02 34.40 1.62
N GLN A 54 -6.07 33.58 1.17
CA GLN A 54 -6.06 32.12 1.38
C GLN A 54 -5.98 31.77 2.87
N ARG A 55 -5.10 32.41 3.64
CA ARG A 55 -5.01 32.20 5.11
C ARG A 55 -6.32 32.56 5.82
N ILE A 56 -6.98 33.66 5.43
CA ILE A 56 -8.27 34.05 6.02
C ILE A 56 -9.36 33.04 5.63
N ALA A 57 -9.38 32.58 4.38
CA ALA A 57 -10.31 31.55 3.91
C ALA A 57 -10.10 30.22 4.66
N GLU A 58 -8.86 29.79 4.86
CA GLU A 58 -8.52 28.59 5.64
C GLU A 58 -8.92 28.72 7.12
N LYS A 59 -8.72 29.90 7.74
CA LYS A 59 -9.17 30.17 9.11
C LYS A 59 -10.70 30.16 9.25
N LYS A 60 -11.42 30.56 8.20
CA LYS A 60 -12.90 30.56 8.15
C LYS A 60 -13.50 29.22 7.71
N ALA A 61 -12.71 28.36 7.06
CA ALA A 61 -13.15 27.06 6.60
C ALA A 61 -13.42 26.13 7.80
N PRO A 62 -14.34 25.15 7.67
CA PRO A 62 -14.50 24.10 8.67
C PRO A 62 -13.16 23.42 8.89
N LYS A 63 -12.74 23.26 10.16
CA LYS A 63 -11.49 22.54 10.47
C LYS A 63 -11.54 21.14 9.88
N VAL A 64 -10.52 20.83 9.11
CA VAL A 64 -10.34 19.55 8.44
C VAL A 64 -9.70 18.57 9.42
N VAL A 65 -10.30 17.40 9.58
CA VAL A 65 -9.71 16.31 10.35
C VAL A 65 -8.73 15.54 9.47
N LYS A 66 -7.46 15.48 9.87
CA LYS A 66 -6.38 14.81 9.17
C LYS A 66 -6.04 13.49 9.86
N VAL A 67 -6.19 12.38 9.14
CA VAL A 67 -5.89 11.03 9.63
C VAL A 67 -4.83 10.37 8.76
N LEU A 68 -3.81 9.80 9.38
CA LEU A 68 -2.75 9.08 8.68
C LEU A 68 -2.88 7.56 8.92
N LEU A 69 -2.88 6.78 7.83
CA LEU A 69 -2.85 5.32 7.90
C LEU A 69 -1.41 4.84 7.83
N LEU A 70 -0.97 4.13 8.87
CA LEU A 70 0.38 3.56 8.97
C LEU A 70 0.34 2.07 9.25
N GLY A 71 1.44 1.40 8.93
CA GLY A 71 1.60 -0.04 9.12
C GLY A 71 2.44 -0.63 8.00
N GLN A 72 2.94 -1.84 8.23
CA GLN A 72 3.73 -2.57 7.24
C GLN A 72 3.00 -2.77 5.91
N SER A 73 3.72 -3.18 4.88
CA SER A 73 3.11 -3.73 3.68
C SER A 73 2.07 -4.81 4.06
N GLU A 74 0.95 -4.83 3.35
CA GLU A 74 -0.11 -5.85 3.50
C GLU A 74 -0.81 -5.89 4.89
N SER A 75 -0.61 -4.87 5.72
CA SER A 75 -1.27 -4.74 7.04
C SER A 75 -2.76 -4.43 6.96
N GLY A 76 -3.29 -4.05 5.79
CA GLY A 76 -4.70 -3.72 5.57
C GLY A 76 -5.01 -2.22 5.39
N LYS A 77 -4.01 -1.33 5.28
CA LYS A 77 -4.20 0.12 5.14
C LYS A 77 -5.18 0.50 4.03
N SER A 78 -4.91 0.05 2.81
CA SER A 78 -5.74 0.37 1.66
C SER A 78 -7.13 -0.26 1.76
N THR A 79 -7.30 -1.39 2.47
CA THR A 79 -8.62 -1.96 2.76
C THR A 79 -9.39 -1.12 3.79
N THR A 80 -8.73 -0.61 4.83
CA THR A 80 -9.33 0.37 5.76
C THR A 80 -9.76 1.63 5.03
N LEU A 81 -8.93 2.14 4.12
CA LEU A 81 -9.27 3.29 3.29
C LEU A 81 -10.49 3.02 2.39
N LYS A 82 -10.58 1.85 1.78
CA LYS A 82 -11.78 1.44 1.01
C LYS A 82 -13.02 1.36 1.89
N ASN A 83 -12.91 0.89 3.14
CA ASN A 83 -14.02 0.94 4.09
C ASN A 83 -14.44 2.39 4.40
N PHE A 84 -13.48 3.31 4.59
CA PHE A 84 -13.79 4.75 4.70
C PHE A 84 -14.54 5.27 3.46
N GLN A 85 -14.13 4.89 2.26
CA GLN A 85 -14.82 5.24 1.01
C GLN A 85 -16.23 4.66 0.94
N LEU A 86 -16.40 3.39 1.31
CA LEU A 86 -17.68 2.70 1.29
C LEU A 86 -18.69 3.35 2.23
N ILE A 87 -18.28 3.71 3.45
CA ILE A 87 -19.15 4.34 4.46
C ILE A 87 -19.54 5.76 4.05
N ASN A 88 -18.59 6.54 3.52
CA ASN A 88 -18.78 7.98 3.34
C ASN A 88 -19.21 8.38 1.92
N SER A 89 -18.94 7.55 0.93
CA SER A 89 -19.20 7.85 -0.48
C SER A 89 -19.62 6.59 -1.26
N PRO A 90 -20.70 5.91 -0.84
CA PRO A 90 -21.13 4.63 -1.45
C PRO A 90 -21.55 4.76 -2.92
N LYS A 91 -21.98 5.95 -3.37
CA LYS A 91 -22.29 6.19 -4.79
C LYS A 91 -21.02 6.23 -5.64
N ALA A 92 -20.00 6.98 -5.21
CA ALA A 92 -18.71 7.04 -5.89
C ALA A 92 -18.02 5.67 -5.89
N PHE A 93 -18.07 4.96 -4.75
CA PHE A 93 -17.54 3.60 -4.64
C PHE A 93 -18.19 2.63 -5.63
N ARG A 94 -19.51 2.71 -5.82
CA ARG A 94 -20.23 1.90 -6.81
C ARG A 94 -19.88 2.25 -8.26
N GLN A 95 -19.67 3.52 -8.57
CA GLN A 95 -19.28 3.96 -9.92
C GLN A 95 -17.92 3.40 -10.34
N GLU A 96 -17.04 3.09 -9.38
CA GLU A 96 -15.72 2.51 -9.65
C GLU A 96 -15.73 0.97 -9.84
N ARG A 97 -16.90 0.29 -9.67
CA ARG A 97 -17.00 -1.18 -9.74
C ARG A 97 -16.41 -1.77 -11.01
N ALA A 98 -16.61 -1.11 -12.15
CA ALA A 98 -16.10 -1.58 -13.43
C ALA A 98 -14.55 -1.55 -13.48
N SER A 99 -13.91 -0.53 -12.89
CA SER A 99 -12.44 -0.50 -12.75
C SER A 99 -11.95 -1.60 -11.81
N TRP A 100 -12.68 -1.90 -10.74
CA TRP A 100 -12.34 -2.98 -9.82
C TRP A 100 -12.51 -4.37 -10.43
N ARG A 101 -13.41 -4.56 -11.40
CA ARG A 101 -13.55 -5.84 -12.14
C ARG A 101 -12.23 -6.26 -12.79
N ALA A 102 -11.56 -5.33 -13.46
CA ALA A 102 -10.26 -5.58 -14.08
C ALA A 102 -9.17 -5.95 -13.06
N VAL A 103 -9.23 -5.37 -11.86
CA VAL A 103 -8.29 -5.67 -10.76
C VAL A 103 -8.52 -7.07 -10.21
N VAL A 104 -9.79 -7.44 -9.99
CA VAL A 104 -10.15 -8.80 -9.54
C VAL A 104 -9.68 -9.83 -10.57
N GLN A 105 -9.96 -9.60 -11.86
CA GLN A 105 -9.50 -10.46 -12.94
C GLN A 105 -7.96 -10.58 -12.98
N LEU A 106 -7.25 -9.47 -12.77
CA LEU A 106 -5.79 -9.48 -12.65
C LEU A 106 -5.34 -10.32 -11.45
N ASN A 107 -5.96 -10.14 -10.29
CA ASN A 107 -5.63 -10.90 -9.08
C ASN A 107 -5.85 -12.41 -9.28
N VAL A 108 -6.92 -12.82 -9.96
CA VAL A 108 -7.18 -14.22 -10.34
C VAL A 108 -6.10 -14.74 -11.29
N ALA A 109 -5.88 -14.07 -12.42
CA ALA A 109 -4.91 -14.49 -13.43
C ALA A 109 -3.50 -14.62 -12.83
N ARG A 110 -3.11 -13.67 -11.97
CA ARG A 110 -1.84 -13.69 -11.27
C ARG A 110 -1.73 -14.82 -10.24
N SER A 111 -2.80 -15.10 -9.50
CA SER A 111 -2.80 -16.22 -8.53
C SER A 111 -2.60 -17.56 -9.25
N ILE A 112 -3.23 -17.74 -10.42
CA ILE A 112 -3.00 -18.93 -11.26
C ILE A 112 -1.58 -18.97 -11.82
N ARG A 113 -1.05 -17.85 -12.31
CA ARG A 113 0.35 -17.77 -12.77
C ARG A 113 1.33 -18.22 -11.70
N ILE A 114 1.16 -17.74 -10.46
CA ILE A 114 2.02 -18.12 -9.33
C ILE A 114 2.03 -19.65 -9.17
N ILE A 115 0.87 -20.28 -9.21
CA ILE A 115 0.76 -21.74 -9.15
C ILE A 115 1.51 -22.40 -10.32
N LEU A 116 1.35 -21.90 -11.55
CA LEU A 116 2.01 -22.45 -12.74
C LEU A 116 3.54 -22.28 -12.70
N ASP A 117 4.05 -21.17 -12.16
CA ASP A 117 5.48 -20.92 -12.02
C ASP A 117 6.09 -21.92 -11.01
N ILE A 118 5.41 -22.17 -9.88
CA ILE A 118 5.83 -23.16 -8.88
C ILE A 118 5.85 -24.57 -9.47
N MET A 119 4.82 -24.95 -10.24
CA MET A 119 4.80 -26.24 -10.94
C MET A 119 5.98 -26.35 -11.91
N THR A 120 6.36 -25.26 -12.57
CA THR A 120 7.51 -25.24 -13.48
C THR A 120 8.80 -25.49 -12.73
N GLN A 121 9.01 -24.83 -11.59
CA GLN A 121 10.19 -25.03 -10.74
C GLN A 121 10.30 -26.49 -10.27
N ALA A 122 9.19 -27.08 -9.83
CA ALA A 122 9.14 -28.48 -9.40
C ALA A 122 9.47 -29.45 -10.55
N HIS A 123 8.94 -29.19 -11.75
CA HIS A 123 9.20 -30.02 -12.93
C HIS A 123 10.67 -29.97 -13.37
N THR A 124 11.29 -28.78 -13.35
CA THR A 124 12.71 -28.62 -13.69
C THR A 124 13.61 -29.39 -12.71
N GLN A 125 13.31 -29.35 -11.42
CA GLN A 125 14.08 -30.10 -10.41
C GLN A 125 13.90 -31.62 -10.53
N GLN A 126 12.71 -32.09 -10.91
CA GLN A 126 12.47 -33.52 -11.19
C GLN A 126 13.28 -34.01 -12.40
N THR A 127 13.31 -33.22 -13.47
CA THR A 127 14.07 -33.57 -14.69
C THR A 127 15.57 -33.59 -14.43
N GLN A 128 16.10 -32.66 -13.63
CA GLN A 128 17.51 -32.62 -13.22
C GLN A 128 17.90 -33.84 -12.35
N ARG A 129 16.98 -34.38 -11.55
CA ARG A 129 17.23 -35.61 -10.77
C ARG A 129 17.23 -36.88 -11.63
N GLN A 130 16.47 -36.92 -12.73
CA GLN A 130 16.39 -38.09 -13.62
C GLN A 130 17.57 -38.18 -14.61
N HIS A 131 18.19 -37.05 -14.96
CA HIS A 131 19.39 -36.99 -15.79
C HIS A 131 20.47 -36.14 -15.08
N PRO A 132 21.34 -36.74 -14.25
CA PRO A 132 22.48 -36.04 -13.69
C PRO A 132 23.44 -35.74 -14.83
N VAL A 133 23.38 -34.53 -15.37
CA VAL A 133 24.40 -34.04 -16.29
C VAL A 133 25.69 -33.98 -15.49
N ALA A 134 26.74 -34.68 -15.95
CA ALA A 134 28.07 -34.62 -15.36
C ALA A 134 28.68 -33.23 -15.59
N SER A 135 28.21 -32.20 -14.88
CA SER A 135 28.86 -30.90 -14.83
C SER A 135 29.88 -30.92 -13.70
N SER A 136 31.10 -31.34 -14.04
CA SER A 136 32.30 -31.14 -13.23
C SER A 136 32.60 -29.63 -13.14
N SER A 137 32.01 -28.93 -12.17
CA SER A 137 32.46 -27.65 -11.58
C SER A 137 31.33 -26.91 -10.83
N MET A 138 30.69 -27.56 -9.83
CA MET A 138 29.94 -26.79 -8.83
C MET A 138 30.75 -26.73 -7.54
N SER A 139 30.95 -25.51 -7.03
CA SER A 139 31.70 -25.27 -5.80
C SER A 139 31.01 -25.95 -4.63
N SER A 140 31.80 -26.51 -3.72
CA SER A 140 31.38 -27.24 -2.52
C SER A 140 30.54 -26.42 -1.52
N PHE A 141 30.25 -25.15 -1.82
CA PHE A 141 29.49 -24.24 -0.97
C PHE A 141 27.99 -24.16 -1.32
N GLU A 142 27.59 -24.43 -2.56
CA GLU A 142 26.16 -24.39 -2.98
C GLU A 142 25.39 -25.67 -2.58
N SER A 143 26.09 -26.77 -2.35
CA SER A 143 25.50 -28.06 -1.99
C SER A 143 24.88 -28.09 -0.58
N LEU A 144 25.26 -27.17 0.31
CA LEU A 144 24.85 -27.18 1.72
C LEU A 144 23.56 -26.38 2.01
N GLN A 145 22.97 -25.70 1.01
CA GLN A 145 21.71 -24.96 1.16
C GLN A 145 20.50 -25.61 0.47
N ARG A 146 20.70 -26.62 -0.39
CA ARG A 146 19.59 -27.43 -0.91
C ARG A 146 19.23 -28.48 0.14
N LEU A 147 18.47 -28.07 1.16
CA LEU A 147 17.64 -29.04 1.90
C LEU A 147 16.88 -29.86 0.85
N ASP A 148 16.93 -31.18 0.95
CA ASP A 148 16.25 -32.13 0.06
C ASP A 148 14.72 -31.95 0.16
N VAL A 149 14.22 -30.89 -0.46
CA VAL A 149 12.79 -30.66 -0.59
C VAL A 149 12.30 -31.66 -1.63
N VAL A 150 11.56 -32.67 -1.16
CA VAL A 150 10.91 -33.65 -2.03
C VAL A 150 9.65 -33.01 -2.58
N TYR A 151 9.69 -32.62 -3.86
CA TYR A 151 8.52 -32.12 -4.56
C TYR A 151 7.63 -33.28 -5.03
N PRO A 152 6.30 -33.18 -4.89
CA PRO A 152 5.39 -34.19 -5.40
C PRO A 152 5.50 -34.29 -6.93
N THR A 153 5.38 -35.51 -7.47
CA THR A 153 5.55 -35.79 -8.90
C THR A 153 4.42 -35.18 -9.72
N LEU A 154 4.79 -34.39 -10.74
CA LEU A 154 3.81 -33.80 -11.63
C LEU A 154 3.38 -34.82 -12.70
N THR A 155 2.08 -34.98 -12.88
CA THR A 155 1.48 -35.89 -13.87
C THR A 155 1.42 -35.24 -15.26
N ALA A 156 1.18 -36.05 -16.29
CA ALA A 156 0.94 -35.55 -17.65
C ALA A 156 -0.27 -34.60 -17.73
N GLU A 157 -1.29 -34.81 -16.88
CA GLU A 157 -2.46 -33.93 -16.79
C GLU A 157 -2.08 -32.54 -16.27
N HIS A 158 -1.16 -32.44 -15.32
CA HIS A 158 -0.64 -31.15 -14.84
C HIS A 158 0.04 -30.35 -15.96
N LEU A 159 0.79 -31.02 -16.84
CA LEU A 159 1.42 -30.38 -18.00
C LEU A 159 0.39 -29.92 -19.05
N LYS A 160 -0.69 -30.71 -19.27
CA LYS A 160 -1.80 -30.31 -20.13
C LYS A 160 -2.54 -29.08 -19.59
N LEU A 161 -2.86 -29.06 -18.29
CA LEU A 161 -3.48 -27.91 -17.63
C LEU A 161 -2.63 -26.65 -17.78
N LYS A 162 -1.31 -26.77 -17.56
CA LYS A 162 -0.38 -25.66 -17.76
C LYS A 162 -0.43 -25.10 -19.18
N MET A 163 -0.53 -25.96 -20.20
CA MET A 163 -0.65 -25.52 -21.60
C MET A 163 -2.00 -24.84 -21.87
N ARG A 164 -3.10 -25.39 -21.35
CA ARG A 164 -4.45 -24.83 -21.51
C ARG A 164 -4.64 -23.49 -20.81
N LEU A 165 -3.97 -23.28 -19.68
CA LEU A 165 -4.04 -22.04 -18.89
C LEU A 165 -3.07 -20.93 -19.39
N LYS A 166 -2.24 -21.20 -20.39
CA LYS A 166 -1.31 -20.22 -20.99
C LYS A 166 -1.98 -18.91 -21.43
N PRO A 167 -3.22 -18.87 -21.96
CA PRO A 167 -3.89 -17.62 -22.33
C PRO A 167 -4.05 -16.63 -21.15
N LEU A 168 -4.12 -17.12 -19.90
CA LEU A 168 -4.25 -16.24 -18.72
C LEU A 168 -3.01 -15.37 -18.50
N LEU A 169 -1.83 -15.80 -18.97
CA LEU A 169 -0.61 -15.00 -18.91
C LEU A 169 -0.71 -13.76 -19.81
N GLN A 170 -1.37 -13.88 -20.97
CA GLN A 170 -1.61 -12.76 -21.87
C GLN A 170 -2.61 -11.77 -21.27
N VAL A 171 -3.65 -12.30 -20.59
CA VAL A 171 -4.63 -11.47 -19.86
C VAL A 171 -3.96 -10.68 -18.75
N GLU A 172 -3.13 -11.34 -17.93
CA GLU A 172 -2.37 -10.67 -16.87
C GLU A 172 -1.51 -9.54 -17.45
N GLU A 173 -0.74 -9.82 -18.50
CA GLU A 173 0.13 -8.83 -19.14
C GLU A 173 -0.66 -7.65 -19.74
N ALA A 174 -1.80 -7.92 -20.36
CA ALA A 174 -2.69 -6.89 -20.91
C ALA A 174 -3.28 -6.00 -19.80
N LEU A 175 -3.70 -6.58 -18.68
CA LEU A 175 -4.22 -5.84 -17.51
C LEU A 175 -3.12 -5.04 -16.81
N LEU A 176 -1.91 -5.59 -16.67
CA LEU A 176 -0.76 -4.90 -16.09
C LEU A 176 -0.35 -3.67 -16.91
N ARG A 177 -0.25 -3.81 -18.24
CA ARG A 177 0.06 -2.68 -19.14
C ARG A 177 -0.95 -1.55 -19.04
N ARG A 178 -2.21 -1.85 -18.68
CA ARG A 178 -3.27 -0.85 -18.51
C ARG A 178 -3.24 -0.16 -17.14
N LEU A 179 -2.77 -0.84 -16.10
CA LEU A 179 -2.60 -0.26 -14.76
C LEU A 179 -1.43 0.74 -14.69
N SER A 180 -0.38 0.51 -15.48
CA SER A 180 0.76 1.44 -15.64
C SER A 180 0.88 1.86 -17.11
N PRO A 181 0.10 2.86 -17.56
CA PRO A 181 0.22 3.43 -18.90
C PRO A 181 1.51 4.26 -18.98
N GLY A 182 2.61 3.58 -19.30
CA GLY A 182 3.93 4.15 -19.44
C GLY A 182 4.97 3.09 -19.08
N ASN A 183 6.01 2.98 -19.89
CA ASN A 183 7.23 2.24 -19.55
C ASN A 183 8.00 2.88 -18.38
N THR A 184 7.30 3.38 -17.35
CA THR A 184 7.82 3.46 -15.99
C THR A 184 7.86 2.05 -15.43
N VAL A 185 8.70 1.21 -16.05
CA VAL A 185 9.61 0.37 -15.29
C VAL A 185 10.56 1.35 -14.60
N GLU A 186 10.03 2.19 -13.71
CA GLU A 186 10.86 2.79 -12.69
C GLU A 186 11.29 1.58 -11.88
N PHE A 187 12.50 1.14 -12.21
CA PHE A 187 13.34 0.39 -11.31
C PHE A 187 13.01 0.86 -9.90
N GLU A 188 12.47 -0.04 -9.06
CA GLU A 188 12.72 0.08 -7.64
C GLU A 188 14.20 0.45 -7.54
N ALA A 189 14.49 1.60 -6.93
CA ALA A 189 15.81 2.25 -6.93
C ALA A 189 16.88 1.45 -6.15
N THR A 190 16.86 0.12 -6.27
CA THR A 190 17.62 -0.82 -5.47
C THR A 190 18.38 -1.86 -6.28
N GLN A 191 18.26 -1.95 -7.62
CA GLN A 191 19.06 -2.93 -8.37
C GLN A 191 19.53 -2.44 -9.75
N LEU A 192 20.79 -2.01 -9.81
CA LEU A 192 21.59 -1.92 -11.04
C LEU A 192 21.78 -3.33 -11.59
N THR A 193 20.90 -3.77 -12.49
CA THR A 193 21.16 -4.95 -13.32
C THR A 193 21.09 -4.53 -14.78
N VAL A 194 22.19 -4.79 -15.48
CA VAL A 194 22.41 -4.50 -16.90
C VAL A 194 21.34 -5.23 -17.73
N PRO A 195 20.77 -4.60 -18.77
CA PRO A 195 19.78 -5.26 -19.63
C PRO A 195 20.48 -6.33 -20.47
N THR A 196 20.49 -7.58 -19.99
CA THR A 196 20.87 -8.73 -20.80
C THR A 196 19.63 -9.43 -21.32
N SER A 197 19.58 -9.60 -22.64
CA SER A 197 18.57 -10.31 -23.42
C SER A 197 18.66 -11.83 -23.22
N LEU A 198 18.49 -12.30 -21.99
CA LEU A 198 18.42 -13.72 -21.65
C LEU A 198 16.97 -14.12 -21.31
N PRO A 199 16.49 -15.28 -21.77
CA PRO A 199 15.16 -15.77 -21.44
C PRO A 199 15.15 -16.23 -19.98
N TYR A 200 14.34 -15.54 -19.16
CA TYR A 200 13.98 -15.90 -17.79
C TYR A 200 15.14 -15.99 -16.77
N PRO A 201 15.37 -14.90 -16.02
CA PRO A 201 15.76 -15.05 -14.62
C PRO A 201 14.74 -14.35 -13.71
N ASP A 202 14.36 -15.06 -12.64
CA ASP A 202 13.74 -14.57 -11.40
C ASP A 202 12.99 -13.23 -11.49
N ARG A 203 11.80 -13.25 -12.10
CA ARG A 203 10.74 -12.36 -11.60
C ARG A 203 10.30 -12.92 -10.25
N ASN A 204 11.06 -12.58 -9.20
CA ASN A 204 10.56 -12.57 -7.83
C ASN A 204 9.12 -12.07 -7.87
N TYR A 205 8.21 -12.68 -7.11
CA TYR A 205 6.74 -12.48 -7.09
C TYR A 205 6.30 -11.02 -6.80
N LYS A 206 6.80 -10.04 -7.55
CA LYS A 206 6.65 -8.60 -7.35
C LYS A 206 5.22 -8.21 -7.67
N GLU A 207 4.58 -7.60 -6.70
CA GLU A 207 3.17 -7.24 -6.78
C GLU A 207 2.90 -6.13 -7.78
N PRO A 208 1.74 -6.18 -8.48
CA PRO A 208 1.32 -5.06 -9.31
C PRO A 208 1.20 -3.84 -8.41
N SER A 209 1.98 -2.84 -8.76
CA SER A 209 2.06 -1.60 -8.03
C SER A 209 1.57 -0.46 -8.91
N VAL A 210 0.88 0.48 -8.30
CA VAL A 210 0.37 1.66 -8.97
C VAL A 210 0.85 2.89 -8.21
N ASN A 211 1.42 3.84 -8.94
CA ASN A 211 1.82 5.13 -8.40
C ASN A 211 0.57 5.95 -8.05
N SER A 212 0.55 6.59 -6.88
CA SER A 212 -0.56 7.45 -6.44
C SER A 212 -0.84 8.61 -7.39
N ALA A 213 0.15 9.06 -8.17
CA ALA A 213 -0.01 10.09 -9.20
C ALA A 213 -0.74 9.59 -10.46
N VAL A 214 -0.81 8.27 -10.68
CA VAL A 214 -1.47 7.67 -11.84
C VAL A 214 -2.92 7.36 -11.50
N HIS A 215 -3.85 8.04 -12.18
CA HIS A 215 -5.28 7.75 -12.11
C HIS A 215 -5.64 6.47 -12.88
N TRP A 216 -5.16 5.32 -12.40
CA TRP A 216 -5.38 4.01 -13.02
C TRP A 216 -6.87 3.68 -13.20
N LYS A 217 -7.74 4.16 -12.31
CA LYS A 217 -9.19 4.03 -12.45
C LYS A 217 -9.71 4.70 -13.73
N GLY A 218 -9.15 5.86 -14.09
CA GLY A 218 -9.43 6.56 -15.36
C GLY A 218 -8.82 5.87 -16.59
N ALA A 219 -7.71 5.12 -16.42
CA ALA A 219 -7.18 4.27 -17.49
C ALA A 219 -8.13 3.13 -17.86
N PHE A 220 -8.82 2.54 -16.87
CA PHE A 220 -9.90 1.59 -17.12
C PHE A 220 -11.22 2.25 -17.55
N GLY A 221 -11.54 3.44 -17.01
CA GLY A 221 -12.75 4.19 -17.38
C GLY A 221 -12.80 4.61 -18.85
N ARG A 222 -11.66 4.97 -19.46
CA ARG A 222 -11.56 5.33 -20.88
C ARG A 222 -11.89 4.20 -21.85
N LEU A 223 -11.88 2.95 -21.39
CA LEU A 223 -12.26 1.79 -22.20
C LEU A 223 -13.76 1.52 -22.16
N LEU A 224 -14.45 2.04 -21.14
CA LEU A 224 -15.87 1.78 -20.89
C LEU A 224 -16.78 2.77 -21.63
N THR A 225 -16.25 3.92 -22.07
CA THR A 225 -16.96 4.90 -22.91
C THR A 225 -15.98 5.74 -23.76
N PRO A 226 -16.03 5.69 -25.11
CA PRO A 226 -15.29 6.62 -25.97
C PRO A 226 -15.91 8.03 -26.06
N ASN A 227 -17.16 8.23 -25.58
CA ASN A 227 -17.92 9.48 -25.76
C ASN A 227 -18.01 10.31 -24.47
N GLU A 228 -17.56 11.57 -24.56
CA GLU A 228 -17.38 12.57 -23.49
C GLU A 228 -18.65 13.14 -22.84
N GLN A 229 -19.83 12.51 -22.94
CA GLN A 229 -21.08 13.15 -22.50
C GLN A 229 -21.97 12.26 -21.63
N ARG A 230 -21.83 12.39 -20.30
CA ARG A 230 -22.86 12.86 -19.35
C ARG A 230 -22.76 12.22 -17.96
N ALA A 231 -23.00 13.08 -16.97
CA ALA A 231 -23.22 12.78 -15.57
C ALA A 231 -24.46 11.89 -15.35
N SER A 232 -24.42 11.10 -14.26
CA SER A 232 -25.40 10.09 -13.82
C SER A 232 -25.20 8.70 -14.45
N PHE A 233 -24.27 7.91 -13.88
CA PHE A 233 -24.06 6.52 -14.31
C PHE A 233 -24.36 5.53 -13.19
N ASP A 234 -25.21 4.56 -13.53
CA ASP A 234 -25.52 3.35 -12.77
C ASP A 234 -24.49 2.26 -13.13
N SER A 235 -24.04 1.49 -12.13
CA SER A 235 -22.77 0.74 -12.17
C SER A 235 -22.73 -0.47 -13.12
N GLU A 236 -23.88 -0.95 -13.61
CA GLU A 236 -23.97 -2.09 -14.54
C GLU A 236 -23.82 -1.68 -16.01
N GLN A 237 -24.19 -0.44 -16.36
CA GLN A 237 -24.19 0.04 -17.75
C GLN A 237 -22.80 0.46 -18.25
N GLY A 238 -21.80 0.49 -17.36
CA GLY A 238 -20.44 0.84 -17.71
C GLY A 238 -19.58 -0.33 -18.18
N ILE A 239 -20.03 -1.59 -18.09
CA ILE A 239 -19.23 -2.75 -18.53
C ILE A 239 -19.77 -3.21 -19.88
N ASP A 240 -18.96 -3.06 -20.93
CA ASP A 240 -19.24 -3.68 -22.22
C ASP A 240 -18.93 -5.18 -22.13
N PHE A 241 -19.97 -5.99 -21.88
CA PHE A 241 -19.86 -7.45 -21.82
C PHE A 241 -19.72 -8.09 -23.20
N ASP A 242 -19.96 -7.34 -24.28
CA ASP A 242 -19.95 -7.82 -25.65
C ASP A 242 -18.61 -7.51 -26.37
N ASP A 243 -17.65 -6.83 -25.70
CA ASP A 243 -16.30 -6.59 -26.23
C ASP A 243 -15.55 -7.91 -26.46
N PRO A 244 -15.18 -8.27 -27.72
CA PRO A 244 -14.42 -9.48 -28.01
C PRO A 244 -13.02 -9.51 -27.38
N LYS A 245 -12.51 -8.35 -26.93
CA LYS A 245 -11.22 -8.21 -26.26
C LYS A 245 -11.35 -8.14 -24.74
N ASP A 246 -12.53 -8.40 -24.19
CA ASP A 246 -12.74 -8.44 -22.74
C ASP A 246 -11.92 -9.58 -22.12
N PRO A 247 -11.00 -9.30 -21.18
CA PRO A 247 -10.29 -10.34 -20.45
C PRO A 247 -11.24 -11.31 -19.72
N GLY A 248 -12.44 -10.87 -19.36
CA GLY A 248 -13.47 -11.71 -18.74
C GLY A 248 -13.84 -12.95 -19.55
N LEU A 249 -13.89 -12.86 -20.89
CA LEU A 249 -14.18 -13.99 -21.76
C LEU A 249 -13.10 -15.08 -21.68
N VAL A 250 -11.83 -14.68 -21.65
CA VAL A 250 -10.69 -15.61 -21.53
C VAL A 250 -10.70 -16.27 -20.15
N LEU A 251 -10.95 -15.51 -19.07
CA LEU A 251 -11.10 -16.09 -17.73
C LEU A 251 -12.26 -17.10 -17.67
N HIS A 252 -13.40 -16.79 -18.30
CA HIS A 252 -14.54 -17.68 -18.36
C HIS A 252 -14.21 -19.00 -19.05
N ASN A 253 -13.55 -18.94 -20.21
CA ASN A 253 -13.17 -20.13 -20.98
C ASN A 253 -12.15 -21.01 -20.25
N CYS A 254 -11.28 -20.40 -19.43
CA CYS A 254 -10.30 -21.12 -18.61
C CYS A 254 -10.86 -21.57 -17.24
N ARG A 255 -12.13 -21.30 -16.92
CA ARG A 255 -12.71 -21.49 -15.58
C ARG A 255 -12.55 -22.92 -15.06
N GLU A 256 -12.97 -23.90 -15.85
CA GLU A 256 -12.91 -25.31 -15.43
C GLU A 256 -11.47 -25.76 -15.15
N ASP A 257 -10.53 -25.35 -16.00
CA ASP A 257 -9.11 -25.66 -15.83
C ASP A 257 -8.52 -25.00 -14.58
N MET A 258 -8.93 -23.76 -14.26
CA MET A 258 -8.51 -23.07 -13.04
C MET A 258 -9.06 -23.75 -11.79
N VAL A 259 -10.34 -24.16 -11.80
CA VAL A 259 -10.99 -24.87 -10.68
C VAL A 259 -10.33 -26.23 -10.46
N HIS A 260 -10.04 -26.96 -11.54
CA HIS A 260 -9.36 -28.25 -11.47
C HIS A 260 -7.94 -28.08 -10.91
N LEU A 261 -7.19 -27.09 -11.39
CA LEU A 261 -5.85 -26.78 -10.88
C LEU A 261 -5.87 -26.41 -9.39
N TRP A 262 -6.81 -25.58 -8.95
CA TRP A 262 -6.88 -25.12 -7.56
C TRP A 262 -7.24 -26.24 -6.59
N ASN A 263 -8.09 -27.17 -7.00
CA ASN A 263 -8.54 -28.28 -6.17
C ASN A 263 -7.61 -29.49 -6.18
N ASP A 264 -6.60 -29.49 -7.05
CA ASP A 264 -5.67 -30.60 -7.18
C ASP A 264 -4.83 -30.82 -5.90
N PRO A 265 -4.81 -32.06 -5.34
CA PRO A 265 -4.05 -32.36 -4.12
C PRO A 265 -2.55 -32.15 -4.25
N THR A 266 -1.96 -32.48 -5.41
CA THR A 266 -0.53 -32.31 -5.68
C THR A 266 -0.16 -30.83 -5.71
N VAL A 267 -0.99 -29.99 -6.32
CA VAL A 267 -0.82 -28.53 -6.29
C VAL A 267 -0.91 -27.98 -4.86
N LYS A 268 -1.89 -28.43 -4.06
CA LYS A 268 -2.02 -28.01 -2.65
C LYS A 268 -0.81 -28.40 -1.81
N GLU A 269 -0.27 -29.60 -2.01
CA GLU A 269 0.96 -30.05 -1.36
C GLU A 269 2.16 -29.21 -1.81
N LEU A 270 2.25 -28.92 -3.11
CA LEU A 270 3.32 -28.11 -3.68
C LEU A 270 3.36 -26.69 -3.08
N LEU A 271 2.19 -26.08 -2.89
CA LEU A 271 2.06 -24.77 -2.23
C LEU A 271 2.52 -24.82 -0.76
N LYS A 272 2.19 -25.89 -0.02
CA LYS A 272 2.66 -26.08 1.36
C LYS A 272 4.18 -26.23 1.43
N VAL A 273 4.77 -26.98 0.51
CA VAL A 273 6.22 -27.17 0.40
C VAL A 273 6.95 -25.84 0.20
N HIS A 274 6.42 -24.97 -0.65
CA HIS A 274 6.96 -23.63 -0.88
C HIS A 274 6.63 -22.63 0.24
N LYS A 275 5.91 -23.06 1.29
CA LYS A 275 5.39 -22.20 2.38
C LYS A 275 4.59 -21.00 1.86
N LEU A 276 3.97 -21.14 0.69
CA LEU A 276 3.20 -20.09 0.05
C LEU A 276 1.74 -20.22 0.43
N ARG A 277 1.22 -19.18 1.09
CA ARG A 277 -0.21 -19.04 1.36
C ARG A 277 -0.78 -18.00 0.42
N LEU A 278 -1.52 -18.46 -0.58
CA LEU A 278 -2.18 -17.56 -1.53
C LEU A 278 -3.25 -16.69 -0.85
N GLU A 279 -3.82 -17.13 0.28
CA GLU A 279 -4.74 -16.35 1.13
C GLU A 279 -4.13 -15.02 1.60
N ASP A 280 -2.81 -14.98 1.82
CA ASP A 280 -2.11 -13.74 2.18
C ASP A 280 -1.95 -12.80 0.96
N LEU A 281 -2.16 -13.29 -0.26
CA LEU A 281 -2.10 -12.56 -1.54
C LEU A 281 -3.50 -12.20 -2.05
N SER A 282 -4.05 -13.01 -2.96
CA SER A 282 -5.41 -12.87 -3.52
C SER A 282 -6.08 -14.21 -3.78
N GLY A 283 -5.59 -15.26 -3.11
CA GLY A 283 -6.04 -16.64 -3.26
C GLY A 283 -7.48 -16.88 -2.84
N PHE A 284 -8.07 -15.98 -2.05
CA PHE A 284 -9.49 -16.05 -1.68
C PHE A 284 -10.43 -16.00 -2.90
N PHE A 285 -10.00 -15.41 -4.03
CA PHE A 285 -10.79 -15.45 -5.26
C PHE A 285 -10.79 -16.84 -5.91
N LEU A 286 -9.78 -17.68 -5.62
CA LEU A 286 -9.68 -19.03 -6.16
C LEU A 286 -10.80 -19.95 -5.63
N ASP A 287 -11.29 -19.68 -4.42
CA ASP A 287 -12.43 -20.40 -3.84
C ASP A 287 -13.78 -19.98 -4.45
N SER A 288 -13.80 -18.87 -5.20
CA SER A 288 -15.00 -18.31 -5.82
C SER A 288 -14.88 -18.21 -7.35
N LEU A 289 -14.02 -19.05 -7.97
CA LEU A 289 -13.74 -19.02 -9.41
C LEU A 289 -15.00 -19.07 -10.26
N ASP A 290 -15.98 -19.90 -9.93
CA ASP A 290 -17.25 -20.00 -10.68
C ASP A 290 -17.98 -18.65 -10.76
N ARG A 291 -17.99 -17.88 -9.67
CA ARG A 291 -18.63 -16.56 -9.62
C ARG A 291 -17.80 -15.49 -10.32
N VAL A 292 -16.51 -15.40 -9.99
CA VAL A 292 -15.64 -14.28 -10.44
C VAL A 292 -15.23 -14.39 -11.91
N THR A 293 -15.38 -15.56 -12.51
CA THR A 293 -15.12 -15.81 -13.94
C THR A 293 -16.40 -15.92 -14.77
N ALA A 294 -17.57 -15.62 -14.19
CA ALA A 294 -18.81 -15.56 -14.94
C ALA A 294 -18.75 -14.43 -15.99
N LEU A 295 -19.33 -14.64 -17.17
CA LEU A 295 -19.33 -13.66 -18.27
C LEU A 295 -19.84 -12.29 -17.83
N LYS A 296 -20.93 -12.28 -17.05
CA LYS A 296 -21.57 -11.07 -16.52
C LYS A 296 -21.16 -10.75 -15.08
N TYR A 297 -19.94 -11.11 -14.69
CA TYR A 297 -19.44 -10.84 -13.34
C TYR A 297 -19.35 -9.34 -13.05
N VAL A 298 -20.00 -8.92 -11.98
CA VAL A 298 -19.91 -7.58 -11.39
C VAL A 298 -19.35 -7.73 -9.97
N PRO A 299 -18.25 -7.03 -9.61
CA PRO A 299 -17.67 -7.13 -8.28
C PRO A 299 -18.62 -6.69 -7.17
N SER A 300 -18.70 -7.50 -6.13
CA SER A 300 -19.35 -7.13 -4.86
C SER A 300 -18.47 -6.18 -4.04
N ASP A 301 -19.04 -5.51 -3.04
CA ASP A 301 -18.25 -4.68 -2.12
C ASP A 301 -17.17 -5.50 -1.40
N ASP A 302 -17.50 -6.76 -1.09
CA ASP A 302 -16.62 -7.75 -0.48
C ASP A 302 -15.41 -8.08 -1.39
N ASP A 303 -15.64 -8.22 -2.70
CA ASP A 303 -14.59 -8.44 -3.70
C ASP A 303 -13.68 -7.21 -3.81
N ILE A 304 -14.25 -6.00 -3.84
CA ILE A 304 -13.48 -4.76 -3.94
C ILE A 304 -12.57 -4.59 -2.72
N LEU A 305 -13.07 -4.89 -1.52
CA LEU A 305 -12.31 -4.74 -0.28
C LEU A 305 -11.10 -5.68 -0.21
N ARG A 306 -11.25 -6.91 -0.74
CA ARG A 306 -10.16 -7.88 -0.77
C ARG A 306 -9.26 -7.75 -2.01
N ALA A 307 -9.75 -7.14 -3.09
CA ALA A 307 -8.97 -6.91 -4.30
C ALA A 307 -7.68 -6.14 -3.97
N ARG A 308 -6.57 -6.62 -4.52
CA ARG A 308 -5.24 -6.21 -4.10
C ARG A 308 -4.52 -5.45 -5.20
N ILE A 309 -4.14 -4.21 -4.87
CA ILE A 309 -3.26 -3.35 -5.69
C ILE A 309 -2.29 -2.69 -4.72
N LYS A 310 -0.99 -2.78 -5.00
CA LYS A 310 0.01 -2.13 -4.15
C LYS A 310 0.10 -0.64 -4.53
N THR A 311 -0.26 0.26 -3.62
CA THR A 311 -0.04 1.69 -3.85
C THR A 311 1.42 2.06 -3.60
N LEU A 312 2.03 2.81 -4.51
CA LEU A 312 3.34 3.45 -4.32
C LEU A 312 3.13 4.94 -4.02
N GLY A 313 3.95 5.46 -3.10
CA GLY A 313 3.89 6.86 -2.68
C GLY A 313 2.82 7.15 -1.62
N VAL A 314 2.50 8.43 -1.47
CA VAL A 314 1.47 8.94 -0.57
C VAL A 314 0.24 9.28 -1.40
N SER A 315 -0.94 8.88 -0.92
CA SER A 315 -2.22 9.25 -1.52
C SER A 315 -3.11 9.95 -0.51
N GLU A 316 -3.67 11.10 -0.91
CA GLU A 316 -4.62 11.88 -0.11
C GLU A 316 -6.05 11.55 -0.56
N HIS A 317 -6.91 11.20 0.39
CA HIS A 317 -8.33 10.96 0.15
C HIS A 317 -9.18 11.94 0.97
N ARG A 318 -10.01 12.71 0.26
CA ARG A 318 -10.90 13.71 0.85
C ARG A 318 -12.32 13.17 0.97
N PHE A 319 -12.89 13.24 2.16
CA PHE A 319 -14.26 12.83 2.45
C PHE A 319 -15.02 14.01 3.04
N ARG A 320 -16.19 14.33 2.49
CA ARG A 320 -17.13 15.26 3.12
C ARG A 320 -18.08 14.47 3.99
N LEU A 321 -17.91 14.53 5.32
CA LEU A 321 -18.80 13.84 6.23
C LEU A 321 -20.00 14.71 6.55
N LYS A 322 -21.20 14.23 6.21
CA LYS A 322 -22.45 14.81 6.72
C LYS A 322 -22.69 14.28 8.13
N ALA A 323 -22.21 15.00 9.14
CA ALA A 323 -22.43 14.66 10.53
C ALA A 323 -23.82 15.13 11.02
N GLY A 324 -24.91 14.61 10.44
CA GLY A 324 -26.27 14.93 10.90
C GLY A 324 -26.55 16.44 11.11
N ASN A 325 -27.09 16.82 12.28
CA ASN A 325 -27.35 18.22 12.69
C ASN A 325 -26.09 19.00 13.15
N MET A 326 -24.90 18.40 13.07
CA MET A 326 -23.63 19.05 13.40
C MET A 326 -22.86 19.47 12.14
N VAL A 327 -21.90 20.37 12.34
CA VAL A 327 -21.05 20.94 11.29
C VAL A 327 -20.43 19.83 10.43
N SER A 328 -20.56 19.97 9.11
CA SER A 328 -19.90 19.08 8.14
C SER A 328 -18.39 19.17 8.32
N HIS A 329 -17.76 18.10 8.81
CA HIS A 329 -16.31 18.01 8.90
C HIS A 329 -15.74 17.45 7.60
N ASP A 330 -14.77 18.16 7.04
CA ASP A 330 -13.94 17.64 5.96
C ASP A 330 -12.89 16.71 6.56
N TRP A 331 -12.80 15.49 6.03
CA TRP A 331 -11.85 14.49 6.45
C TRP A 331 -10.81 14.29 5.35
N ARG A 332 -9.52 14.33 5.72
CA ARG A 332 -8.40 13.99 4.85
C ARG A 332 -7.72 12.75 5.42
N VAL A 333 -7.80 11.65 4.70
CA VAL A 333 -7.11 10.40 5.06
C VAL A 333 -5.92 10.22 4.14
N PHE A 334 -4.74 10.08 4.71
CA PHE A 334 -3.49 9.86 3.99
C PHE A 334 -3.11 8.37 4.06
N ASP A 335 -2.94 7.71 2.92
CA ASP A 335 -2.40 6.34 2.83
C ASP A 335 -0.96 6.41 2.31
N VAL A 336 -0.01 5.98 3.15
CA VAL A 336 1.42 5.96 2.86
C VAL A 336 1.83 4.52 2.52
N GLY A 337 2.47 4.33 1.36
CA GLY A 337 2.97 3.03 0.92
C GLY A 337 3.81 2.33 2.00
N GLY A 338 3.43 1.12 2.39
CA GLY A 338 4.03 0.39 3.52
C GLY A 338 5.38 -0.28 3.24
N ALA A 339 6.06 0.02 2.14
CA ALA A 339 7.33 -0.61 1.78
C ALA A 339 8.47 -0.11 2.68
N ARG A 340 9.39 -1.00 3.09
CA ARG A 340 10.56 -0.64 3.92
C ARG A 340 11.49 0.36 3.19
N SER A 341 11.53 0.34 1.86
CA SER A 341 12.33 1.26 1.04
C SER A 341 11.92 2.73 1.17
N LEU A 342 10.65 3.02 1.47
CA LEU A 342 10.17 4.38 1.76
C LEU A 342 10.47 4.83 3.20
N ARG A 343 11.00 3.93 4.03
CA ARG A 343 11.21 4.14 5.49
C ARG A 343 12.69 4.27 5.86
N GLY A 344 13.60 4.25 4.89
CA GLY A 344 15.06 4.31 5.10
C GLY A 344 15.62 2.94 5.49
N ALA A 345 16.75 2.56 4.90
CA ALA A 345 17.48 1.36 5.30
C ALA A 345 18.25 1.64 6.60
N GLY A 346 17.95 0.87 7.65
CA GLY A 346 18.67 0.94 8.93
C GLY A 346 17.78 1.37 10.09
N SER A 347 17.91 0.65 11.22
CA SER A 347 17.15 0.76 12.48
C SER A 347 17.19 2.12 13.19
N GLN A 348 17.64 3.20 12.54
CA GLN A 348 17.91 4.48 13.18
C GLN A 348 17.76 5.68 12.23
N LEU A 349 17.07 5.53 11.11
CA LEU A 349 16.63 6.70 10.34
C LEU A 349 15.16 6.90 10.66
N VAL A 350 14.90 8.02 11.35
CA VAL A 350 13.59 8.64 11.49
C VAL A 350 12.83 8.40 10.20
N ALA A 351 11.65 7.78 10.31
CA ALA A 351 10.72 7.65 9.20
C ALA A 351 10.74 8.97 8.41
N ALA A 352 11.35 8.98 7.22
CA ALA A 352 11.63 10.23 6.50
C ALA A 352 10.35 11.02 6.19
N TRP A 353 9.21 10.33 6.26
CA TRP A 353 7.87 10.90 6.18
C TRP A 353 7.43 11.66 7.43
N ALA A 354 7.89 11.33 8.64
CA ALA A 354 7.36 11.87 9.89
C ALA A 354 7.35 13.41 10.00
N PRO A 355 8.37 14.16 9.52
CA PRO A 355 8.33 15.62 9.50
C PRO A 355 7.24 16.22 8.59
N TYR A 356 6.71 15.45 7.63
CA TYR A 356 5.65 15.90 6.72
C TYR A 356 4.25 15.68 7.28
N PHE A 357 4.13 15.08 8.48
CA PHE A 357 2.87 14.68 9.10
C PHE A 357 2.83 15.02 10.60
N ASP A 358 3.51 16.08 11.01
CA ASP A 358 3.49 16.59 12.39
C ASP A 358 2.15 17.27 12.76
N ASP A 359 1.35 17.63 11.75
CA ASP A 359 0.06 18.30 11.87
C ASP A 359 -1.16 17.35 11.77
N MET A 360 -0.96 16.04 11.95
CA MET A 360 -2.04 15.05 11.93
C MET A 360 -2.82 15.03 13.25
N ASP A 361 -4.16 15.01 13.15
CA ASP A 361 -5.04 14.84 14.32
C ASP A 361 -4.94 13.42 14.90
N ALA A 362 -4.92 12.41 14.02
CA ALA A 362 -4.84 11.02 14.43
C ALA A 362 -4.03 10.14 13.45
N ILE A 363 -3.39 9.12 14.00
CA ILE A 363 -2.71 8.05 13.27
C ILE A 363 -3.42 6.73 13.58
N ILE A 364 -3.89 6.05 12.54
CA ILE A 364 -4.37 4.66 12.64
C ILE A 364 -3.23 3.75 12.22
N PHE A 365 -2.66 3.04 13.19
CA PHE A 365 -1.62 2.05 12.97
C PHE A 365 -2.22 0.65 12.82
N LEU A 366 -1.97 0.01 11.68
CA LEU A 366 -2.43 -1.35 11.39
C LEU A 366 -1.28 -2.35 11.59
N ALA A 367 -1.46 -3.23 12.57
CA ALA A 367 -0.57 -4.33 12.88
C ALA A 367 -1.25 -5.67 12.55
N PRO A 368 -0.85 -6.38 11.48
CA PRO A 368 -1.42 -7.69 11.17
C PRO A 368 -0.95 -8.72 12.21
N LEU A 369 -1.87 -9.32 12.96
CA LEU A 369 -1.52 -10.36 13.94
C LEU A 369 -1.17 -11.70 13.27
N SER A 370 -1.73 -11.95 12.08
CA SER A 370 -1.55 -13.22 11.40
C SER A 370 -0.11 -13.47 10.95
N CYS A 371 0.74 -12.45 10.79
CA CYS A 371 2.08 -12.61 10.23
C CYS A 371 3.15 -13.09 11.23
N PHE A 372 2.75 -13.66 12.36
CA PHE A 372 3.66 -14.16 13.40
C PHE A 372 4.62 -15.25 12.91
N ASP A 373 4.23 -16.00 11.89
CA ASP A 373 4.98 -17.10 11.28
C ASP A 373 5.60 -16.74 9.92
N GLN A 374 5.77 -15.44 9.64
CA GLN A 374 6.23 -14.94 8.34
C GLN A 374 7.46 -14.04 8.48
N VAL A 375 8.30 -14.05 7.45
CA VAL A 375 9.43 -13.12 7.29
C VAL A 375 9.10 -12.03 6.29
N LEU A 376 9.79 -10.89 6.35
CA LEU A 376 9.60 -9.80 5.38
C LEU A 376 9.98 -10.25 3.97
N ALA A 377 9.27 -9.71 2.96
CA ALA A 377 9.62 -9.97 1.57
C ALA A 377 10.95 -9.29 1.19
N GLU A 378 11.27 -8.17 1.84
CA GLU A 378 12.50 -7.42 1.61
C GLU A 378 13.70 -7.96 2.39
N ASP A 379 13.46 -8.71 3.47
CA ASP A 379 14.49 -9.18 4.39
C ASP A 379 14.04 -10.48 5.07
N SER A 380 14.55 -11.61 4.58
CA SER A 380 14.17 -12.95 5.07
C SER A 380 14.69 -13.24 6.48
N SER A 381 15.54 -12.39 7.06
CA SER A 381 16.06 -12.56 8.42
C SER A 381 15.12 -12.00 9.50
N VAL A 382 14.19 -11.12 9.11
CA VAL A 382 13.34 -10.38 10.05
C VAL A 382 11.91 -10.91 10.02
N ASN A 383 11.39 -11.24 11.20
CA ASN A 383 9.99 -11.63 11.35
C ASN A 383 9.07 -10.41 11.13
N ARG A 384 7.95 -10.62 10.41
CA ARG A 384 7.01 -9.53 10.10
C ARG A 384 6.34 -8.96 11.35
N LEU A 385 5.92 -9.79 12.29
CA LEU A 385 5.29 -9.28 13.52
C LEU A 385 6.27 -8.45 14.36
N GLU A 386 7.54 -8.86 14.39
CA GLU A 386 8.61 -8.13 15.07
C GLU A 386 8.91 -6.77 14.43
N ASP A 387 9.00 -6.69 13.10
CA ASP A 387 9.15 -5.40 12.41
C ASP A 387 7.94 -4.49 12.70
N SER A 388 6.74 -5.05 12.89
CA SER A 388 5.53 -4.25 13.17
C SER A 388 5.57 -3.68 14.59
N MET A 389 6.10 -4.43 15.54
CA MET A 389 6.35 -3.97 16.91
C MET A 389 7.43 -2.89 16.95
N SER A 390 8.52 -3.07 16.19
CA SER A 390 9.60 -2.09 16.07
C SER A 390 9.12 -0.77 15.46
N LEU A 391 8.29 -0.86 14.41
CA LEU A 391 7.67 0.30 13.78
C LEU A 391 6.72 1.03 14.74
N TRP A 392 5.88 0.28 15.47
CA TRP A 392 5.02 0.87 16.50
C TRP A 392 5.82 1.61 17.56
N LYS A 393 6.90 1.00 18.07
CA LYS A 393 7.79 1.64 19.03
C LYS A 393 8.34 2.96 18.50
N SER A 394 8.83 2.98 17.26
CA SER A 394 9.37 4.17 16.60
C SER A 394 8.33 5.29 16.47
N ILE A 395 7.08 4.97 16.12
CA ILE A 395 5.99 5.95 16.01
C ILE A 395 5.63 6.51 17.38
N VAL A 396 5.46 5.63 18.38
CA VAL A 396 5.12 6.03 19.75
C VAL A 396 6.18 6.95 20.35
N SER A 397 7.47 6.65 20.14
CA SER A 397 8.59 7.41 20.71
C SER A 397 8.91 8.71 19.98
N ASN A 398 8.21 9.02 18.88
CA ASN A 398 8.53 10.19 18.07
C ASN A 398 8.03 11.48 18.72
N GLN A 399 8.94 12.43 18.95
CA GLN A 399 8.64 13.71 19.58
C GLN A 399 7.75 14.63 18.72
N LEU A 400 7.82 14.51 17.39
CA LEU A 400 6.98 15.29 16.48
C LEU A 400 5.51 14.87 16.56
N LEU A 401 5.25 13.60 16.93
CA LEU A 401 3.91 13.00 16.96
C LEU A 401 3.33 12.98 18.38
N LYS A 402 3.85 13.80 19.30
CA LYS A 402 3.45 13.78 20.72
C LYS A 402 2.00 14.21 20.94
N ASN A 403 1.50 15.15 20.14
CA ASN A 403 0.13 15.68 20.24
C ASN A 403 -0.90 14.85 19.44
N THR A 404 -0.43 14.01 18.54
CA THR A 404 -1.26 13.18 17.66
C THR A 404 -1.84 11.98 18.40
N ASP A 405 -3.13 11.70 18.16
CA ASP A 405 -3.79 10.51 18.69
C ASP A 405 -3.32 9.25 17.98
N LEU A 406 -2.94 8.23 18.76
CA LEU A 406 -2.50 6.95 18.21
C LEU A 406 -3.58 5.89 18.43
N ILE A 407 -4.10 5.34 17.33
CA ILE A 407 -5.14 4.31 17.32
C ILE A 407 -4.54 3.03 16.74
N LEU A 408 -4.56 1.96 17.52
CA LEU A 408 -3.99 0.68 17.13
C LEU A 408 -5.06 -0.29 16.63
N PHE A 409 -4.95 -0.71 15.37
CA PHE A 409 -5.74 -1.80 14.79
C PHE A 409 -4.89 -3.07 14.76
N LEU A 410 -5.23 -4.02 15.63
CA LEU A 410 -4.71 -5.37 15.56
C LEU A 410 -5.54 -6.12 14.51
N ASN A 411 -5.00 -6.21 13.29
CA ASN A 411 -5.73 -6.64 12.10
C ASN A 411 -5.50 -8.12 11.75
N LYS A 412 -6.28 -8.64 10.81
CA LYS A 412 -6.26 -10.02 10.31
C LYS A 412 -6.57 -11.05 11.41
N CYS A 413 -7.51 -10.72 12.30
CA CYS A 413 -7.95 -11.60 13.38
C CYS A 413 -8.57 -12.91 12.88
N ASP A 414 -9.30 -12.85 11.76
CA ASP A 414 -9.84 -13.96 10.99
C ASP A 414 -8.73 -14.94 10.55
N ILE A 415 -7.67 -14.42 9.93
CA ILE A 415 -6.55 -15.25 9.47
C ILE A 415 -5.76 -15.81 10.67
N LEU A 416 -5.57 -15.01 11.74
CA LEU A 416 -4.95 -15.53 12.97
C LEU A 416 -5.72 -16.73 13.52
N ARG A 417 -7.05 -16.62 13.61
CA ARG A 417 -7.92 -17.70 14.10
C ARG A 417 -7.75 -18.97 13.25
N ALA A 418 -7.85 -18.85 11.93
CA ALA A 418 -7.68 -19.97 11.00
C ALA A 418 -6.31 -20.64 11.15
N LYS A 419 -5.23 -19.86 11.33
CA LYS A 419 -3.88 -20.40 11.54
C LYS A 419 -3.76 -21.21 12.83
N LEU A 420 -4.32 -20.71 13.94
CA LEU A 420 -4.28 -21.41 15.22
C LEU A 420 -5.11 -22.70 15.17
N GLU A 421 -6.27 -22.66 14.53
CA GLU A 421 -7.15 -23.83 14.31
C GLU A 421 -6.49 -24.89 13.41
N SER A 422 -5.69 -24.47 12.43
CA SER A 422 -4.89 -25.38 11.59
C SER A 422 -3.74 -26.09 12.33
N GLY A 423 -3.51 -25.76 13.60
CA GLY A 423 -2.49 -26.37 14.45
C GLY A 423 -1.15 -25.63 14.49
N ILE A 424 -1.03 -24.46 13.83
CA ILE A 424 0.18 -23.63 13.93
C ILE A 424 0.26 -23.06 15.35
N ARG A 425 1.37 -23.33 16.04
CA ARG A 425 1.58 -22.89 17.42
C ARG A 425 2.20 -21.50 17.47
N PHE A 426 1.50 -20.57 18.12
CA PHE A 426 1.96 -19.19 18.29
C PHE A 426 3.26 -19.10 19.11
N GLY A 427 3.36 -19.89 20.19
CA GLY A 427 4.54 -19.90 21.07
C GLY A 427 5.84 -20.38 20.42
N THR A 428 5.76 -21.11 19.30
CA THR A 428 6.95 -21.53 18.53
C THR A 428 7.66 -20.34 17.89
N TRP A 429 6.89 -19.33 17.46
CA TRP A 429 7.43 -18.15 16.79
C TRP A 429 7.62 -16.98 17.76
N VAL A 430 6.70 -16.83 18.70
CA VAL A 430 6.76 -15.80 19.74
C VAL A 430 7.26 -16.44 21.02
N ILE A 431 8.58 -16.59 21.15
CA ILE A 431 9.24 -17.27 22.28
C ILE A 431 8.77 -16.70 23.62
N SER A 432 8.57 -15.39 23.71
CA SER A 432 8.12 -14.74 24.95
C SER A 432 6.66 -15.07 25.33
N TYR A 433 5.89 -15.76 24.48
CA TYR A 433 4.56 -16.27 24.80
C TYR A 433 4.64 -17.49 25.71
N GLY A 434 5.69 -18.32 25.54
CA GLY A 434 5.89 -19.57 26.27
C GLY A 434 4.79 -20.60 26.00
N ASP A 435 4.49 -21.42 27.02
CA ASP A 435 3.56 -22.56 26.93
C ASP A 435 2.10 -22.20 27.20
N ARG A 436 1.70 -20.96 26.91
CA ARG A 436 0.30 -20.52 27.07
C ARG A 436 -0.62 -21.21 26.07
N PRO A 437 -1.93 -21.30 26.35
CA PRO A 437 -2.89 -21.91 25.43
C PRO A 437 -2.83 -21.32 24.02
N ASN A 438 -2.88 -22.18 22.99
CA ASN A 438 -2.84 -21.77 21.58
C ASN A 438 -4.22 -21.30 21.08
N THR A 439 -4.86 -20.39 21.83
CA THR A 439 -6.18 -19.85 21.54
C THR A 439 -6.08 -18.45 20.93
N PHE A 440 -7.05 -18.08 20.10
CA PHE A 440 -7.12 -16.73 19.52
C PHE A 440 -7.11 -15.66 20.61
N GLU A 441 -7.93 -15.82 21.65
CA GLU A 441 -8.06 -14.88 22.76
C GLU A 441 -6.75 -14.75 23.53
N GLY A 442 -6.03 -15.87 23.74
CA GLY A 442 -4.74 -15.88 24.42
C GLY A 442 -3.68 -15.12 23.64
N ALA A 443 -3.50 -15.45 22.36
CA ALA A 443 -2.51 -14.84 21.48
C ALA A 443 -2.82 -13.36 21.21
N ALA A 444 -4.08 -13.02 20.88
CA ALA A 444 -4.49 -11.66 20.57
C ALA A 444 -4.38 -10.72 21.79
N ASN A 445 -4.82 -11.16 22.97
CA ASN A 445 -4.68 -10.35 24.19
C ASN A 445 -3.23 -10.23 24.66
N TYR A 446 -2.41 -11.27 24.43
CA TYR A 446 -0.99 -11.18 24.69
C TYR A 446 -0.33 -10.09 23.82
N MET A 447 -0.63 -10.08 22.52
CA MET A 447 -0.12 -9.05 21.62
C MET A 447 -0.63 -7.67 21.99
N LYS A 448 -1.93 -7.52 22.31
CA LYS A 448 -2.48 -6.26 22.83
C LYS A 448 -1.70 -5.75 24.03
N LYS A 449 -1.37 -6.61 25.00
CA LYS A 449 -0.56 -6.24 26.18
C LYS A 449 0.86 -5.81 25.80
N LYS A 450 1.50 -6.46 24.83
CA LYS A 450 2.84 -6.09 24.33
C LYS A 450 2.83 -4.71 23.67
N PHE A 451 1.89 -4.45 22.77
CA PHE A 451 1.72 -3.13 22.14
C PHE A 451 1.39 -2.03 23.16
N ALA A 452 0.50 -2.32 24.12
CA ALA A 452 0.15 -1.40 25.21
C ALA A 452 1.34 -1.10 26.13
N GLY A 453 2.15 -2.11 26.46
CA GLY A 453 3.38 -1.94 27.23
C GLY A 453 4.37 -1.03 26.51
N SER A 454 4.61 -1.28 25.22
CA SER A 454 5.45 -0.40 24.39
C SER A 454 4.91 1.03 24.32
N PHE A 455 3.59 1.19 24.24
CA PHE A 455 2.94 2.50 24.24
C PHE A 455 3.17 3.25 25.56
N LYS A 456 2.92 2.59 26.69
CA LYS A 456 3.07 3.18 28.03
C LYS A 456 4.53 3.56 28.35
N THR A 457 5.50 2.74 27.94
CA THR A 457 6.92 2.97 28.27
C THR A 457 7.58 4.00 27.37
N ASN A 458 7.22 4.06 26.08
CA ASN A 458 7.95 4.88 25.11
C ASN A 458 7.24 6.20 24.73
N SER A 459 6.01 6.42 25.19
CA SER A 459 5.27 7.65 24.87
C SER A 459 5.89 8.86 25.58
N PRO A 460 6.23 9.95 24.87
CA PRO A 460 6.80 11.16 25.48
C PRO A 460 5.86 11.81 26.51
N GLU A 461 4.55 11.80 26.21
CA GLU A 461 3.50 12.35 27.07
C GLU A 461 2.44 11.28 27.37
N PRO A 462 1.73 11.34 28.51
CA PRO A 462 0.62 10.44 28.82
C PRO A 462 -0.51 10.61 27.81
N ARG A 463 -0.77 9.57 27.01
CA ARG A 463 -1.83 9.56 26.00
C ARG A 463 -2.83 8.43 26.27
N PRO A 464 -4.10 8.56 25.88
CA PRO A 464 -5.05 7.45 25.92
C PRO A 464 -4.63 6.37 24.91
N PHE A 465 -4.71 5.10 25.32
CA PHE A 465 -4.40 3.96 24.45
C PHE A 465 -5.67 3.40 23.81
N TYR A 466 -5.88 3.70 22.53
CA TYR A 466 -6.99 3.15 21.75
C TYR A 466 -6.53 1.91 20.98
N CYS A 467 -7.21 0.78 21.19
CA CYS A 467 -6.86 -0.47 20.52
C CYS A 467 -8.11 -1.28 20.16
N HIS A 468 -8.19 -1.67 18.89
CA HIS A 468 -9.29 -2.45 18.32
C HIS A 468 -8.75 -3.73 17.67
N PHE A 469 -9.43 -4.84 17.91
CA PHE A 469 -9.26 -6.06 17.12
C PHE A 469 -10.08 -5.92 15.85
N THR A 470 -9.45 -6.14 14.70
CA THR A 470 -10.05 -5.85 13.41
C THR A 470 -9.84 -7.01 12.44
N SER A 471 -10.86 -7.24 11.62
CA SER A 471 -10.74 -7.91 10.34
C SER A 471 -11.31 -6.93 9.34
N VAL A 472 -10.45 -6.15 8.71
CA VAL A 472 -10.86 -5.04 7.81
C VAL A 472 -11.68 -5.50 6.59
N THR A 473 -11.73 -6.80 6.35
CA THR A 473 -12.61 -7.47 5.39
C THR A 473 -14.06 -7.59 5.87
N ASP A 474 -14.31 -7.61 7.18
CA ASP A 474 -15.65 -7.56 7.78
C ASP A 474 -16.15 -6.11 7.81
N VAL A 475 -16.98 -5.79 6.82
CA VAL A 475 -17.56 -4.46 6.62
C VAL A 475 -18.37 -4.00 7.83
N LYS A 476 -19.15 -4.89 8.46
CA LYS A 476 -20.07 -4.50 9.52
C LYS A 476 -19.32 -4.09 10.77
N SER A 477 -18.41 -4.95 11.22
CA SER A 477 -17.56 -4.67 12.39
C SER A 477 -16.64 -3.47 12.14
N THR A 478 -16.00 -3.42 10.96
CA THR A 478 -15.10 -2.31 10.61
C THR A 478 -15.84 -0.98 10.51
N THR A 479 -17.07 -0.94 9.99
CA THR A 479 -17.89 0.27 9.96
C THR A 479 -18.12 0.82 11.35
N HIS A 480 -18.56 -0.04 12.28
CA HIS A 480 -18.79 0.38 13.66
C HIS A 480 -17.50 0.87 14.34
N ILE A 481 -16.36 0.20 14.11
CA ILE A 481 -15.06 0.63 14.65
C ILE A 481 -14.65 1.99 14.07
N LEU A 482 -14.83 2.20 12.76
CA LEU A 482 -14.50 3.47 12.12
C LEU A 482 -15.41 4.62 12.56
N GLU A 483 -16.69 4.37 12.83
CA GLU A 483 -17.59 5.34 13.45
C GLU A 483 -17.13 5.73 14.86
N ASN A 484 -16.79 4.74 15.69
CA ASN A 484 -16.25 5.00 17.03
C ASN A 484 -14.94 5.81 17.00
N VAL A 485 -14.06 5.52 16.03
CA VAL A 485 -12.83 6.29 15.78
C VAL A 485 -13.16 7.72 15.37
N LYS A 486 -14.11 7.92 14.43
CA LYS A 486 -14.56 9.25 14.02
C LYS A 486 -15.06 10.07 15.20
N ASP A 487 -15.94 9.51 16.01
CA ASP A 487 -16.50 10.22 17.16
C ASP A 487 -15.44 10.59 18.19
N THR A 488 -14.44 9.72 18.39
CA THR A 488 -13.32 9.97 19.31
C THR A 488 -12.44 11.12 18.83
N VAL A 489 -12.05 11.10 17.56
CA VAL A 489 -11.22 12.15 16.96
C VAL A 489 -11.96 13.49 16.90
N VAL A 490 -13.25 13.48 16.52
CA VAL A 490 -14.07 14.70 16.48
C VAL A 490 -14.28 15.28 17.87
N ARG A 491 -14.58 14.46 18.88
CA ARG A 491 -14.74 14.95 20.27
C ARG A 491 -13.48 15.62 20.78
N LYS A 492 -12.31 15.04 20.53
CA LYS A 492 -11.04 15.65 20.94
C LYS A 492 -10.79 16.96 20.19
N ASN A 493 -10.96 16.96 18.86
CA ASN A 493 -10.78 18.18 18.07
C ASN A 493 -11.69 19.31 18.57
N LEU A 494 -12.95 19.01 18.94
CA LEU A 494 -13.85 19.99 19.56
C LEU A 494 -13.36 20.48 20.94
N GLN A 495 -12.80 19.61 21.78
CA GLN A 495 -12.25 19.99 23.09
C GLN A 495 -11.02 20.89 22.96
N ASP A 496 -10.10 20.52 22.06
CA ASP A 496 -8.88 21.31 21.78
C ASP A 496 -9.19 22.68 21.15
N ASN A 497 -10.42 22.88 20.65
CA ASN A 497 -10.89 24.14 20.05
C ASN A 497 -11.74 25.02 20.99
N LEU A 498 -12.18 24.49 22.12
CA LEU A 498 -12.95 25.23 23.13
C LEU A 498 -12.05 25.95 24.14
N VAL A 499 -10.74 25.65 24.10
CA VAL A 499 -9.65 26.32 24.83
C VAL A 499 -8.91 27.22 23.84
#